data_AF-A0A7K1UNT0-F1
#
_entry.id   AF-A0A7K1UNT0-F1
#
_cell.length_a   1.000
_cell.length_b   1.000
_cell.length_c   1.000
_cell.angle_alpha   90.00
_cell.angle_beta   90.00
_cell.angle_gamma   90.00
#
_symmetry.space_group_name_H-M   'P 1'
#
loop_
_entity.id
_entity.type
_entity.pdbx_description
1 polymer ?
#
loop_
_entity_poly.entity_id
_entity_poly.type
_entity_poly.pdbx_seq_one_letter_code
_entity_poly.pdbx_strand_id
1 'polypeptide(L)'
;MSTTPPVGRSLADRAPTVAEEWHPTLNGDVTPRDVFAGSDFRAWWQCKSCGHQWASKLQKRVQLGRGCPECAVARRARTQATPQPGKSLADLLPHLAAEWHPTRNELTPSDVMPGSGAKAWWLCPVCGNEWETVVTSRAREGRGCRKCWHVRRGILRATPKPGHSFADEHPLAAAEWHPTHNGDCEPSNVRPYSKTPRWWICAAGHEWEVAPADRTRNEQCPECAKSRRSDSKRTPKPGRSLADLYPEIAAEWHPTLNGKLTAADVNPGGRQKRWWQCRANEHAWLTPPYKRTMRGDDCPRCSLIGVSARQLRLEYELAAAGLPVSHGHPPIPVNRRRPVRCDIVIPSLNLIIEYDGVRFHRGLDRQDRAQSAALTSAGWTVLRVRELPLHGLGGDEVFVSPTESIKSVALKVLGSLEKRGYVADRLNDYRTSADTWGESDARKAIHQHRTVSLATKNPTLAAEFDPAKNDGVRADQVHPGTHTRFVWSCSNCGHDWTAAVSTRASGHGCPRCRYRKVAEKLSRPEPGKSFADKYPTIALQWHPNRNGTLTPDQVRPASNKLVWWICHKGHEWSARVARRRSLRCPDCKL
;
A
#
# COMPACT_ATOMS: atom_id res chain seq x y z
N MET A 1 -21.86 -103.80 42.36
CA MET A 1 -22.89 -104.70 42.89
C MET A 1 -23.65 -105.28 41.70
N SER A 2 -23.26 -106.47 41.26
CA SER A 2 -23.95 -107.20 40.18
C SER A 2 -25.19 -107.86 40.75
N THR A 3 -26.36 -107.33 40.39
CA THR A 3 -27.64 -108.02 40.49
C THR A 3 -28.03 -108.45 39.09
N THR A 4 -27.97 -109.75 38.82
CA THR A 4 -28.43 -110.33 37.55
C THR A 4 -29.90 -109.89 37.31
N PRO A 5 -30.26 -109.39 36.12
CA PRO A 5 -31.62 -108.95 35.85
C PRO A 5 -32.63 -110.10 36.03
N PRO A 6 -33.82 -109.89 36.63
CA PRO A 6 -34.90 -110.88 36.61
C PRO A 6 -35.25 -111.27 35.18
N VAL A 7 -35.70 -112.52 34.99
CA VAL A 7 -36.08 -113.08 33.69
C VAL A 7 -37.01 -112.12 32.93
N GLY A 8 -36.66 -111.78 31.68
CA GLY A 8 -37.45 -110.88 30.82
C GLY A 8 -37.24 -109.37 31.06
N ARG A 9 -36.24 -108.99 31.87
CA ARG A 9 -35.91 -107.57 32.16
C ARG A 9 -34.54 -107.13 31.63
N SER A 10 -33.76 -108.05 31.04
CA SER A 10 -32.46 -107.72 30.45
C SER A 10 -32.61 -106.84 29.20
N LEU A 11 -31.52 -106.19 28.78
CA LEU A 11 -31.48 -105.45 27.52
C LEU A 11 -31.76 -106.39 26.33
N ALA A 12 -31.19 -107.60 26.35
CA ALA A 12 -31.41 -108.62 25.31
C ALA A 12 -32.90 -108.99 25.16
N ASP A 13 -33.64 -109.10 26.27
CA ASP A 13 -35.06 -109.50 26.25
C ASP A 13 -35.98 -108.35 25.85
N ARG A 14 -35.73 -107.15 26.37
CA ARG A 14 -36.66 -106.01 26.22
C ARG A 14 -36.41 -105.15 24.98
N ALA A 15 -35.19 -105.16 24.45
CA ALA A 15 -34.83 -104.37 23.29
C ALA A 15 -33.79 -105.12 22.44
N PRO A 16 -34.17 -106.27 21.84
CA PRO A 16 -33.23 -107.13 21.09
C PRO A 16 -32.54 -106.39 19.94
N THR A 17 -33.26 -105.54 19.21
CA THR A 17 -32.69 -104.72 18.12
C THR A 17 -31.68 -103.69 18.61
N VAL A 18 -31.82 -103.20 19.83
CA VAL A 18 -30.84 -102.29 20.46
C VAL A 18 -29.66 -103.09 20.98
N ALA A 19 -29.88 -104.29 21.53
CA ALA A 19 -28.82 -105.20 21.97
C ALA A 19 -27.89 -105.62 20.81
N GLU A 20 -28.41 -105.70 19.59
CA GLU A 20 -27.60 -105.94 18.39
C GLU A 20 -26.61 -104.81 18.05
N GLU A 21 -26.81 -103.60 18.58
CA GLU A 21 -25.87 -102.49 18.46
C GLU A 21 -24.88 -102.44 19.65
N TRP A 22 -24.87 -103.45 20.52
CA TRP A 22 -23.87 -103.56 21.59
C TRP A 22 -22.48 -103.71 20.99
N HIS A 23 -21.51 -102.92 21.47
CA HIS A 23 -20.17 -103.01 20.93
C HIS A 23 -19.54 -104.37 21.26
N PRO A 24 -18.94 -105.09 20.28
CA PRO A 24 -18.48 -106.47 20.46
C PRO A 24 -17.37 -106.63 21.51
N THR A 25 -16.52 -105.62 21.71
CA THR A 25 -15.33 -105.73 22.58
C THR A 25 -15.15 -104.62 23.62
N LEU A 26 -15.93 -103.53 23.58
CA LEU A 26 -15.66 -102.34 24.41
C LEU A 26 -16.45 -102.31 25.73
N ASN A 27 -17.29 -103.33 25.98
CA ASN A 27 -18.08 -103.45 27.21
C ASN A 27 -17.49 -104.46 28.21
N GLY A 28 -16.27 -104.94 27.95
CA GLY A 28 -15.65 -106.02 28.74
C GLY A 28 -16.49 -107.28 28.72
N ASP A 29 -16.55 -107.98 29.85
CA ASP A 29 -17.32 -109.23 30.00
C ASP A 29 -18.83 -109.01 30.17
N VAL A 30 -19.30 -107.76 30.18
CA VAL A 30 -20.72 -107.42 30.35
C VAL A 30 -21.46 -107.58 29.03
N THR A 31 -22.40 -108.51 28.99
CA THR A 31 -23.27 -108.76 27.83
C THR A 31 -24.62 -108.06 27.96
N PRO A 32 -25.38 -107.91 26.86
CA PRO A 32 -26.75 -107.39 26.92
C PRO A 32 -27.72 -108.20 27.81
N ARG A 33 -27.37 -109.42 28.22
CA ARG A 33 -28.17 -110.23 29.16
C ARG A 33 -27.93 -109.83 30.62
N ASP A 34 -26.80 -109.20 30.92
CA ASP A 34 -26.35 -108.92 32.28
C ASP A 34 -26.83 -107.56 32.82
N VAL A 35 -27.48 -106.76 31.97
CA VAL A 35 -27.87 -105.38 32.28
C VAL A 35 -29.37 -105.14 32.10
N PHE A 36 -29.96 -104.36 33.00
CA PHE A 36 -31.35 -103.93 32.89
C PHE A 36 -31.52 -102.90 31.77
N ALA A 37 -32.52 -103.10 30.90
CA ALA A 37 -32.76 -102.26 29.73
C ALA A 37 -32.99 -100.76 30.05
N GLY A 38 -33.53 -100.46 31.24
CA GLY A 38 -33.77 -99.08 31.72
C GLY A 38 -32.70 -98.51 32.65
N SER A 39 -31.59 -99.22 32.87
CA SER A 39 -30.55 -98.77 33.81
C SER A 39 -29.79 -97.56 33.28
N ASP A 40 -29.10 -96.87 34.19
CA ASP A 40 -28.20 -95.79 33.85
C ASP A 40 -26.78 -96.28 33.50
N PHE A 41 -26.59 -97.60 33.39
CA PHE A 41 -25.36 -98.25 32.95
C PHE A 41 -24.91 -97.66 31.62
N ARG A 42 -23.62 -97.31 31.53
CA ARG A 42 -23.04 -96.69 30.34
C ARG A 42 -22.34 -97.77 29.53
N ALA A 43 -22.91 -98.08 28.38
CA ALA A 43 -22.36 -99.04 27.43
C ALA A 43 -21.81 -98.34 26.20
N TRP A 44 -20.84 -98.98 25.56
CA TRP A 44 -20.40 -98.70 24.20
C TRP A 44 -21.33 -99.37 23.20
N TRP A 45 -21.72 -98.59 22.19
CA TRP A 45 -22.61 -99.00 21.11
C TRP A 45 -21.90 -98.83 19.77
N GLN A 46 -22.25 -99.65 18.79
CA GLN A 46 -21.81 -99.53 17.40
C GLN A 46 -23.02 -99.48 16.46
N CYS A 47 -23.16 -98.40 15.71
CA CYS A 47 -24.33 -98.18 14.86
C CYS A 47 -24.25 -99.12 13.65
N LYS A 48 -25.30 -99.91 13.41
CA LYS A 48 -25.35 -100.76 12.20
C LYS A 48 -25.46 -99.96 10.89
N SER A 49 -26.02 -98.76 10.91
CA SER A 49 -26.23 -97.97 9.69
C SER A 49 -24.99 -97.22 9.22
N CYS A 50 -24.19 -96.68 10.13
CA CYS A 50 -23.03 -95.84 9.77
C CYS A 50 -21.70 -96.31 10.40
N GLY A 51 -21.70 -97.38 11.19
CA GLY A 51 -20.52 -97.90 11.86
C GLY A 51 -20.03 -97.06 13.06
N HIS A 52 -20.59 -95.88 13.30
CA HIS A 52 -20.18 -94.98 14.38
C HIS A 52 -20.28 -95.66 15.74
N GLN A 53 -19.20 -95.57 16.53
CA GLN A 53 -19.10 -96.13 17.87
C GLN A 53 -19.26 -95.02 18.91
N TRP A 54 -20.14 -95.18 19.89
CA TRP A 54 -20.32 -94.16 20.94
C TRP A 54 -20.71 -94.76 22.29
N ALA A 55 -20.30 -94.10 23.38
CA ALA A 55 -20.70 -94.47 24.74
C ALA A 55 -21.97 -93.72 25.17
N SER A 56 -23.03 -94.44 25.57
CA SER A 56 -24.28 -93.86 26.07
C SER A 56 -24.93 -94.73 27.16
N LYS A 57 -25.73 -94.09 28.02
CA LYS A 57 -26.51 -94.78 29.04
C LYS A 57 -27.65 -95.60 28.41
N LEU A 58 -27.92 -96.79 28.92
CA LEU A 58 -29.02 -97.65 28.45
C LEU A 58 -30.36 -96.93 28.50
N GLN A 59 -30.67 -96.24 29.60
CA GLN A 59 -31.88 -95.44 29.74
C GLN A 59 -32.08 -94.44 28.58
N LYS A 60 -31.00 -93.76 28.14
CA LYS A 60 -31.07 -92.82 27.01
C LYS A 60 -31.30 -93.53 25.68
N ARG A 61 -30.73 -94.72 25.50
CA ARG A 61 -30.83 -95.49 24.26
C ARG A 61 -32.19 -96.19 24.12
N VAL A 62 -32.67 -96.80 25.20
CA VAL A 62 -33.85 -97.66 25.22
C VAL A 62 -35.12 -96.88 25.60
N GLN A 63 -35.13 -96.17 26.75
CA GLN A 63 -36.34 -95.47 27.19
C GLN A 63 -36.59 -94.17 26.41
N LEU A 64 -35.54 -93.39 26.14
CA LEU A 64 -35.66 -92.12 25.40
C LEU A 64 -35.49 -92.26 23.89
N GLY A 65 -35.26 -93.48 23.39
CA GLY A 65 -35.11 -93.77 21.95
C GLY A 65 -33.97 -93.01 21.26
N ARG A 66 -32.92 -92.57 21.97
CA ARG A 66 -31.85 -91.75 21.37
C ARG A 66 -30.90 -92.61 20.55
N GLY A 67 -31.08 -92.49 19.24
CA GLY A 67 -30.28 -93.11 18.17
C GLY A 67 -28.79 -92.71 18.14
N CYS A 68 -28.09 -93.19 17.10
CA CYS A 68 -26.71 -92.82 16.84
C CYS A 68 -26.58 -91.28 16.67
N PRO A 69 -25.67 -90.61 17.40
CA PRO A 69 -25.51 -89.15 17.32
C PRO A 69 -25.21 -88.65 15.91
N GLU A 70 -24.32 -89.32 15.17
CA GLU A 70 -23.98 -88.90 13.80
C GLU A 70 -25.17 -89.03 12.83
N CYS A 71 -25.90 -90.15 12.86
CA CYS A 71 -27.13 -90.30 12.09
C CYS A 71 -28.18 -89.25 12.46
N ALA A 72 -28.25 -88.81 13.71
CA ALA A 72 -29.16 -87.75 14.14
C ALA A 72 -28.73 -86.38 13.59
N VAL A 73 -27.42 -86.09 13.57
CA VAL A 73 -26.85 -84.89 12.94
C VAL A 73 -27.09 -84.90 11.43
N ALA A 74 -26.78 -86.00 10.74
CA ALA A 74 -26.99 -86.15 9.30
C ALA A 74 -28.47 -85.99 8.92
N ARG A 75 -29.40 -86.53 9.73
CA ARG A 75 -30.85 -86.36 9.51
C ARG A 75 -31.28 -84.90 9.69
N ARG A 76 -30.79 -84.22 10.73
CA ARG A 76 -31.07 -82.79 10.96
C ARG A 76 -30.51 -81.91 9.85
N ALA A 77 -29.32 -82.20 9.36
CA ALA A 77 -28.71 -81.51 8.23
C ALA A 77 -29.55 -81.68 6.96
N ARG A 78 -30.01 -82.90 6.65
CA ARG A 78 -30.91 -83.16 5.51
C ARG A 78 -32.25 -82.44 5.63
N THR A 79 -32.88 -82.42 6.80
CA THR A 79 -34.16 -81.72 6.99
C THR A 79 -34.03 -80.19 7.02
N GLN A 80 -32.82 -79.65 7.25
CA GLN A 80 -32.56 -78.21 7.18
C GLN A 80 -32.12 -77.74 5.79
N ALA A 81 -31.66 -78.64 4.92
CA ALA A 81 -31.12 -78.33 3.60
C ALA A 81 -32.20 -77.99 2.55
N THR A 82 -33.41 -78.50 2.69
CA THR A 82 -34.53 -78.25 1.77
C THR A 82 -35.70 -77.58 2.49
N PRO A 83 -36.17 -76.39 2.05
CA PRO A 83 -37.35 -75.74 2.60
C PRO A 83 -38.59 -76.65 2.47
N GLN A 84 -39.44 -76.69 3.50
CA GLN A 84 -40.76 -77.29 3.32
C GLN A 84 -41.62 -76.42 2.37
N PRO A 85 -42.60 -77.01 1.67
CA PRO A 85 -43.52 -76.24 0.83
C PRO A 85 -44.12 -75.04 1.58
N GLY A 86 -44.05 -73.85 0.99
CA GLY A 86 -44.54 -72.60 1.59
C GLY A 86 -43.62 -71.96 2.63
N LYS A 87 -42.39 -72.46 2.80
CA LYS A 87 -41.39 -71.91 3.76
C LYS A 87 -40.14 -71.36 3.09
N SER A 88 -40.06 -71.36 1.77
CA SER A 88 -38.92 -70.80 1.05
C SER A 88 -38.87 -69.27 1.16
N LEU A 89 -37.74 -68.67 0.76
CA LEU A 89 -37.58 -67.23 0.66
C LEU A 89 -38.52 -66.65 -0.40
N ALA A 90 -38.71 -67.37 -1.52
CA ALA A 90 -39.67 -67.02 -2.56
C ALA A 90 -41.11 -66.93 -2.00
N ASP A 91 -41.53 -67.93 -1.22
CA ASP A 91 -42.89 -68.00 -0.69
C ASP A 91 -43.15 -66.96 0.40
N LEU A 92 -42.19 -66.79 1.32
CA LEU A 92 -42.38 -65.95 2.51
C LEU A 92 -42.04 -64.48 2.26
N LEU A 93 -41.10 -64.18 1.37
CA LEU A 93 -40.56 -62.84 1.15
C LEU A 93 -40.35 -62.56 -0.35
N PRO A 94 -41.44 -62.55 -1.16
CA PRO A 94 -41.33 -62.39 -2.62
C PRO A 94 -40.66 -61.07 -3.04
N HIS A 95 -40.81 -60.00 -2.26
CA HIS A 95 -40.14 -58.72 -2.51
C HIS A 95 -38.61 -58.81 -2.40
N LEU A 96 -38.07 -59.65 -1.51
CA LEU A 96 -36.63 -59.90 -1.43
C LEU A 96 -36.18 -60.89 -2.49
N ALA A 97 -37.00 -61.90 -2.80
CA ALA A 97 -36.72 -62.80 -3.92
C ALA A 97 -36.56 -62.04 -5.25
N ALA A 98 -37.32 -60.94 -5.44
CA ALA A 98 -37.15 -60.05 -6.59
C ALA A 98 -35.81 -59.29 -6.62
N GLU A 99 -35.12 -59.17 -5.48
CA GLU A 99 -33.76 -58.61 -5.41
C GLU A 99 -32.68 -59.68 -5.59
N TRP A 100 -33.05 -60.95 -5.78
CA TRP A 100 -32.07 -62.01 -6.01
C TRP A 100 -31.35 -61.78 -7.34
N HIS A 101 -30.03 -61.94 -7.37
CA HIS A 101 -29.29 -61.72 -8.59
C HIS A 101 -29.66 -62.77 -9.65
N PRO A 102 -30.04 -62.38 -10.89
CA PRO A 102 -30.63 -63.29 -11.88
C PRO A 102 -29.67 -64.39 -12.37
N THR A 103 -28.35 -64.13 -12.36
CA THR A 103 -27.36 -65.04 -12.99
C THR A 103 -26.14 -65.39 -12.11
N ARG A 104 -26.08 -64.92 -10.86
CA ARG A 104 -24.87 -65.06 -10.00
C ARG A 104 -25.05 -66.02 -8.83
N ASN A 105 -26.14 -66.76 -8.81
CA ASN A 105 -26.45 -67.71 -7.77
C ASN A 105 -26.73 -69.08 -8.38
N GLU A 106 -26.16 -70.12 -7.79
CA GLU A 106 -26.51 -71.51 -8.11
C GLU A 106 -27.84 -71.91 -7.47
N LEU A 107 -28.15 -71.34 -6.30
CA LEU A 107 -29.41 -71.52 -5.58
C LEU A 107 -30.46 -70.50 -6.03
N THR A 108 -31.71 -70.93 -6.11
CA THR A 108 -32.87 -70.06 -6.32
C THR A 108 -33.47 -69.62 -4.97
N PRO A 109 -34.27 -68.54 -4.95
CA PRO A 109 -35.03 -68.17 -3.75
C PRO A 109 -35.98 -69.26 -3.23
N SER A 110 -36.35 -70.25 -4.05
CA SER A 110 -37.17 -71.38 -3.64
C SER A 110 -36.38 -72.46 -2.88
N ASP A 111 -35.05 -72.46 -3.02
CA ASP A 111 -34.16 -73.47 -2.42
C ASP A 111 -33.69 -73.11 -1.01
N VAL A 112 -33.97 -71.88 -0.55
CA VAL A 112 -33.49 -71.38 0.75
C VAL A 112 -34.63 -70.85 1.59
N MET A 113 -34.52 -70.96 2.92
CA MET A 113 -35.42 -70.28 3.86
C MET A 113 -34.89 -68.88 4.21
N PRO A 114 -35.72 -67.93 4.66
CA PRO A 114 -35.28 -66.61 5.11
C PRO A 114 -34.20 -66.63 6.21
N GLY A 115 -34.16 -67.67 7.04
CA GLY A 115 -33.14 -67.84 8.09
C GLY A 115 -31.86 -68.54 7.62
N SER A 116 -31.72 -68.82 6.32
CA SER A 116 -30.58 -69.57 5.79
C SER A 116 -29.26 -68.82 5.98
N GLY A 117 -28.21 -69.57 6.34
CA GLY A 117 -26.83 -69.10 6.37
C GLY A 117 -26.15 -69.09 4.99
N ALA A 118 -26.85 -69.54 3.94
CA ALA A 118 -26.33 -69.50 2.58
C ALA A 118 -25.97 -68.07 2.16
N LYS A 119 -24.86 -67.92 1.43
CA LYS A 119 -24.51 -66.67 0.78
C LYS A 119 -25.23 -66.59 -0.57
N ALA A 120 -25.71 -65.40 -0.89
CA ALA A 120 -26.32 -65.12 -2.18
C ALA A 120 -25.92 -63.73 -2.65
N TRP A 121 -25.82 -63.57 -3.97
CA TRP A 121 -25.72 -62.30 -4.66
C TRP A 121 -27.12 -61.68 -4.80
N TRP A 122 -27.20 -60.39 -4.52
CA TRP A 122 -28.40 -59.56 -4.59
C TRP A 122 -28.17 -58.39 -5.53
N LEU A 123 -29.22 -57.95 -6.23
CA LEU A 123 -29.24 -56.81 -7.12
C LEU A 123 -30.21 -55.75 -6.60
N CYS A 124 -29.73 -54.53 -6.39
CA CYS A 124 -30.53 -53.49 -5.77
C CYS A 124 -31.43 -52.85 -6.83
N PRO A 125 -32.77 -52.89 -6.69
CA PRO A 125 -33.67 -52.34 -7.71
C PRO A 125 -33.60 -50.80 -7.79
N VAL A 126 -33.07 -50.13 -6.75
CA VAL A 126 -33.00 -48.66 -6.68
C VAL A 126 -31.77 -48.09 -7.37
N CYS A 127 -30.61 -48.72 -7.21
CA CYS A 127 -29.33 -48.16 -7.70
C CYS A 127 -28.53 -49.14 -8.57
N GLY A 128 -29.05 -50.33 -8.85
CA GLY A 128 -28.37 -51.37 -9.63
C GLY A 128 -27.16 -51.98 -8.92
N ASN A 129 -26.91 -51.66 -7.64
CA ASN A 129 -25.77 -52.22 -6.94
C ASN A 129 -25.92 -53.73 -6.73
N GLU A 130 -24.93 -54.48 -7.19
CA GLU A 130 -24.76 -55.91 -6.88
C GLU A 130 -23.99 -56.07 -5.56
N TRP A 131 -24.42 -56.99 -4.68
CA TRP A 131 -23.66 -57.33 -3.48
C TRP A 131 -23.92 -58.77 -3.02
N GLU A 132 -22.91 -59.39 -2.43
CA GLU A 132 -23.05 -60.70 -1.79
C GLU A 132 -23.29 -60.53 -0.28
N THR A 133 -24.27 -61.26 0.26
CA THR A 133 -24.45 -61.39 1.71
C THR A 133 -25.18 -62.68 2.08
N VAL A 134 -25.19 -63.04 3.36
CA VAL A 134 -25.95 -64.19 3.85
C VAL A 134 -27.44 -63.90 3.84
N VAL A 135 -28.26 -64.90 3.45
CA VAL A 135 -29.72 -64.75 3.30
C VAL A 135 -30.36 -64.25 4.59
N THR A 136 -29.96 -64.78 5.75
CA THR A 136 -30.49 -64.33 7.05
C THR A 136 -30.25 -62.85 7.35
N SER A 137 -29.11 -62.27 6.91
CA SER A 137 -28.82 -60.86 7.15
C SER A 137 -29.65 -59.93 6.27
N ARG A 138 -29.91 -60.34 5.01
CA ARG A 138 -30.83 -59.60 4.14
C ARG A 138 -32.29 -59.73 4.58
N ALA A 139 -32.71 -60.96 4.91
CA ALA A 139 -34.11 -61.32 5.07
C ALA A 139 -34.66 -61.17 6.50
N ARG A 140 -33.86 -61.47 7.54
CA ARG A 140 -34.30 -61.34 8.94
C ARG A 140 -33.76 -60.09 9.63
N GLU A 141 -32.50 -59.74 9.38
CA GLU A 141 -31.90 -58.54 10.00
C GLU A 141 -32.24 -57.24 9.24
N GLY A 142 -32.87 -57.35 8.06
CA GLY A 142 -33.30 -56.19 7.27
C GLY A 142 -32.16 -55.37 6.67
N ARG A 143 -30.93 -55.92 6.58
CA ARG A 143 -29.78 -55.20 6.03
C ARG A 143 -29.86 -55.16 4.50
N GLY A 144 -30.27 -54.01 3.96
CA GLY A 144 -30.34 -53.78 2.51
C GLY A 144 -29.06 -53.22 1.90
N CYS A 145 -29.21 -52.68 0.68
CA CYS A 145 -28.10 -52.10 -0.08
C CYS A 145 -27.39 -50.99 0.70
N ARG A 146 -26.10 -51.20 1.01
CA ARG A 146 -25.26 -50.24 1.72
C ARG A 146 -25.12 -48.92 0.96
N LYS A 147 -25.00 -48.94 -0.38
CA LYS A 147 -24.93 -47.71 -1.19
C LYS A 147 -26.18 -46.83 -1.00
N CYS A 148 -27.38 -47.39 -1.13
CA CYS A 148 -28.62 -46.66 -0.89
C CYS A 148 -28.77 -46.18 0.56
N TRP A 149 -28.25 -46.91 1.54
CA TRP A 149 -28.25 -46.45 2.93
C TRP A 149 -27.34 -45.24 3.13
N HIS A 150 -26.13 -45.25 2.56
CA HIS A 150 -25.23 -44.10 2.62
C HIS A 150 -25.83 -42.86 1.96
N VAL A 151 -26.48 -43.01 0.79
CA VAL A 151 -27.17 -41.91 0.10
C VAL A 151 -28.30 -41.35 0.98
N ARG A 152 -29.20 -42.20 1.49
CA ARG A 152 -30.30 -41.78 2.39
C ARG A 152 -29.79 -41.07 3.64
N ARG A 153 -28.73 -41.60 4.25
CA ARG A 153 -28.11 -40.99 5.44
C ARG A 153 -27.43 -39.65 5.11
N GLY A 154 -26.86 -39.51 3.92
CA GLY A 154 -26.32 -38.26 3.39
C GLY A 154 -27.40 -37.19 3.25
N ILE A 155 -28.52 -37.53 2.61
CA ILE A 155 -29.69 -36.65 2.46
C ILE A 155 -30.18 -36.19 3.84
N LEU A 156 -30.46 -37.13 4.76
CA LEU A 156 -30.93 -36.80 6.12
C LEU A 156 -29.96 -35.88 6.90
N ARG A 157 -28.65 -35.97 6.64
CA ARG A 157 -27.65 -35.09 7.25
C ARG A 157 -27.54 -33.73 6.56
N ALA A 158 -27.91 -33.63 5.29
CA ALA A 158 -27.89 -32.37 4.54
C ALA A 158 -29.18 -31.56 4.78
N THR A 159 -30.34 -32.22 4.86
CA THR A 159 -31.64 -31.58 5.05
C THR A 159 -31.74 -30.95 6.44
N PRO A 160 -32.08 -29.65 6.58
CA PRO A 160 -32.29 -29.02 7.89
C PRO A 160 -33.48 -29.65 8.61
N LYS A 161 -33.45 -29.64 9.94
CA LYS A 161 -34.64 -29.98 10.74
C LYS A 161 -35.65 -28.84 10.62
N PRO A 162 -36.97 -29.08 10.80
CA PRO A 162 -37.96 -28.01 10.84
C PRO A 162 -37.55 -26.92 11.84
N GLY A 163 -37.57 -25.65 11.42
CA GLY A 163 -37.16 -24.49 12.23
C GLY A 163 -35.65 -24.27 12.37
N HIS A 164 -34.82 -25.06 11.67
CA HIS A 164 -33.35 -25.01 11.73
C HIS A 164 -32.71 -24.84 10.35
N SER A 165 -33.45 -24.28 9.40
CA SER A 165 -32.89 -23.89 8.10
C SER A 165 -32.08 -22.59 8.21
N PHE A 166 -31.34 -22.26 7.15
CA PHE A 166 -30.62 -21.00 7.06
C PHE A 166 -31.59 -19.80 7.09
N ALA A 167 -32.74 -19.92 6.42
CA ALA A 167 -33.80 -18.90 6.49
C ALA A 167 -34.31 -18.68 7.91
N ASP A 168 -34.51 -19.76 8.66
CA ASP A 168 -35.09 -19.70 10.02
C ASP A 168 -34.13 -19.03 11.02
N GLU A 169 -32.86 -19.43 11.02
CA GLU A 169 -31.89 -18.95 12.01
C GLU A 169 -31.20 -17.64 11.59
N HIS A 170 -31.15 -17.33 10.29
CA HIS A 170 -30.42 -16.17 9.76
C HIS A 170 -31.21 -15.39 8.69
N PRO A 171 -32.39 -14.84 9.01
CA PRO A 171 -33.29 -14.21 8.03
C PRO A 171 -32.69 -13.01 7.30
N LEU A 172 -31.87 -12.19 8.00
CA LEU A 172 -31.20 -11.04 7.38
C LEU A 172 -30.15 -11.45 6.34
N ALA A 173 -29.39 -12.52 6.61
CA ALA A 173 -28.44 -13.04 5.64
C ALA A 173 -29.15 -13.80 4.51
N ALA A 174 -30.26 -14.48 4.81
CA ALA A 174 -31.09 -15.16 3.82
C ALA A 174 -31.71 -14.18 2.82
N ALA A 175 -32.01 -12.94 3.23
CA ALA A 175 -32.46 -11.88 2.34
C ALA A 175 -31.41 -11.48 1.28
N GLU A 176 -30.13 -11.80 1.51
CA GLU A 176 -29.04 -11.60 0.56
C GLU A 176 -28.76 -12.87 -0.28
N TRP A 177 -29.63 -13.88 -0.24
CA TRP A 177 -29.48 -15.07 -1.10
C TRP A 177 -29.67 -14.70 -2.57
N HIS A 178 -28.80 -15.20 -3.44
CA HIS A 178 -28.91 -14.88 -4.85
C HIS A 178 -30.16 -15.53 -5.48
N PRO A 179 -31.01 -14.78 -6.20
CA PRO A 179 -32.30 -15.27 -6.69
C PRO A 179 -32.19 -16.36 -7.77
N THR A 180 -31.12 -16.35 -8.58
CA THR A 180 -31.01 -17.24 -9.76
C THR A 180 -29.76 -18.14 -9.81
N HIS A 181 -28.70 -17.86 -9.04
CA HIS A 181 -27.42 -18.58 -9.17
C HIS A 181 -27.32 -19.85 -8.32
N ASN A 182 -28.32 -20.12 -7.47
CA ASN A 182 -28.33 -21.29 -6.59
C ASN A 182 -29.24 -22.44 -7.10
N GLY A 183 -29.79 -22.32 -8.32
CA GLY A 183 -30.77 -23.28 -8.85
C GLY A 183 -31.97 -23.44 -7.91
N ASP A 184 -32.42 -24.68 -7.69
CA ASP A 184 -33.53 -25.01 -6.77
C ASP A 184 -33.13 -24.98 -5.28
N CYS A 185 -31.91 -24.56 -4.96
CA CYS A 185 -31.44 -24.47 -3.59
C CYS A 185 -31.89 -23.15 -2.96
N GLU A 186 -32.83 -23.27 -2.02
CA GLU A 186 -33.38 -22.16 -1.26
C GLU A 186 -32.76 -22.09 0.15
N PRO A 187 -32.70 -20.92 0.80
CA PRO A 187 -32.25 -20.81 2.18
C PRO A 187 -33.05 -21.69 3.16
N SER A 188 -34.32 -21.98 2.85
CA SER A 188 -35.23 -22.84 3.60
C SER A 188 -34.82 -24.33 3.60
N ASN A 189 -34.04 -24.77 2.61
CA ASN A 189 -33.60 -26.17 2.46
C ASN A 189 -32.11 -26.38 2.78
N VAL A 190 -31.45 -25.36 3.31
CA VAL A 190 -30.01 -25.36 3.64
C VAL A 190 -29.80 -25.25 5.15
N ARG A 191 -28.81 -25.95 5.69
CA ARG A 191 -28.39 -25.81 7.09
C ARG A 191 -27.46 -24.59 7.28
N PRO A 192 -27.57 -23.84 8.39
CA PRO A 192 -26.67 -22.72 8.74
C PRO A 192 -25.17 -22.99 8.60
N TYR A 193 -24.74 -24.20 8.98
CA TYR A 193 -23.33 -24.64 8.96
C TYR A 193 -22.96 -25.45 7.72
N SER A 194 -23.74 -25.36 6.64
CA SER A 194 -23.36 -25.95 5.36
C SER A 194 -22.03 -25.36 4.88
N LYS A 195 -21.10 -26.24 4.49
CA LYS A 195 -19.80 -25.87 3.92
C LYS A 195 -19.83 -25.77 2.39
N THR A 196 -20.96 -26.09 1.77
CA THR A 196 -21.10 -26.00 0.33
C THR A 196 -21.35 -24.52 -0.05
N PRO A 197 -20.48 -23.91 -0.88
CA PRO A 197 -20.62 -22.51 -1.26
C PRO A 197 -21.95 -22.20 -1.95
N ARG A 198 -22.44 -20.99 -1.74
CA ARG A 198 -23.69 -20.46 -2.31
C ARG A 198 -23.46 -19.04 -2.77
N TRP A 199 -24.23 -18.62 -3.77
CA TRP A 199 -24.20 -17.27 -4.29
C TRP A 199 -25.08 -16.35 -3.45
N TRP A 200 -24.58 -15.14 -3.20
CA TRP A 200 -25.23 -14.08 -2.45
C TRP A 200 -25.20 -12.79 -3.25
N ILE A 201 -26.15 -11.90 -3.00
CA ILE A 201 -26.21 -10.54 -3.54
C ILE A 201 -26.58 -9.57 -2.42
N CYS A 202 -25.82 -8.49 -2.25
CA CYS A 202 -26.11 -7.48 -1.24
C CYS A 202 -26.97 -6.37 -1.83
N ALA A 203 -27.49 -5.48 -0.98
CA ALA A 203 -28.31 -4.34 -1.40
C ALA A 203 -27.60 -3.38 -2.39
N ALA A 204 -26.25 -3.37 -2.42
CA ALA A 204 -25.48 -2.60 -3.39
C ALA A 204 -25.29 -3.32 -4.74
N GLY A 205 -25.88 -4.51 -4.92
CA GLY A 205 -25.81 -5.31 -6.16
C GLY A 205 -24.51 -6.10 -6.32
N HIS A 206 -23.65 -6.17 -5.31
CA HIS A 206 -22.45 -7.00 -5.40
C HIS A 206 -22.81 -8.47 -5.19
N GLU A 207 -22.35 -9.31 -6.11
CA GLU A 207 -22.52 -10.76 -6.04
C GLU A 207 -21.23 -11.43 -5.56
N TRP A 208 -21.35 -12.44 -4.70
CA TRP A 208 -20.21 -13.24 -4.27
C TRP A 208 -20.61 -14.64 -3.85
N GLU A 209 -19.66 -15.57 -3.92
CA GLU A 209 -19.84 -16.96 -3.53
C GLU A 209 -19.12 -17.25 -2.22
N VAL A 210 -19.83 -17.80 -1.24
CA VAL A 210 -19.27 -18.23 0.04
C VAL A 210 -20.20 -19.24 0.72
N ALA A 211 -19.66 -20.09 1.59
CA ALA A 211 -20.46 -21.06 2.32
C ALA A 211 -21.39 -20.40 3.36
N PRO A 212 -22.62 -20.92 3.54
CA PRO A 212 -23.49 -20.53 4.64
C PRO A 212 -22.79 -20.52 6.02
N ALA A 213 -21.94 -21.50 6.30
CA ALA A 213 -21.19 -21.61 7.56
C ALA A 213 -20.21 -20.45 7.84
N ASP A 214 -19.76 -19.76 6.79
CA ASP A 214 -18.83 -18.63 6.92
C ASP A 214 -19.61 -17.30 6.94
N ARG A 215 -20.76 -17.24 6.25
CA ARG A 215 -21.72 -16.12 6.33
C ARG A 215 -22.22 -15.86 7.74
N THR A 216 -22.44 -16.92 8.51
CA THR A 216 -22.87 -16.83 9.91
C THR A 216 -21.75 -16.37 10.84
N ARG A 217 -20.48 -16.44 10.42
CA ARG A 217 -19.29 -15.99 11.17
C ARG A 217 -18.86 -14.55 10.84
N ASN A 218 -19.81 -13.69 10.45
CA ASN A 218 -19.64 -12.29 10.06
C ASN A 218 -18.94 -12.05 8.71
N GLU A 219 -18.84 -13.05 7.84
CA GLU A 219 -18.40 -12.81 6.46
C GLU A 219 -19.53 -12.10 5.68
N GLN A 220 -19.29 -10.84 5.34
CA GLN A 220 -20.23 -9.98 4.62
C GLN A 220 -19.73 -9.75 3.19
N CYS A 221 -20.51 -9.05 2.38
CA CYS A 221 -20.11 -8.63 1.04
C CYS A 221 -18.64 -8.10 1.02
N PRO A 222 -17.73 -8.77 0.29
CA PRO A 222 -16.30 -8.43 0.27
C PRO A 222 -16.04 -7.00 -0.22
N GLU A 223 -16.78 -6.54 -1.23
CA GLU A 223 -16.65 -5.19 -1.78
C GLU A 223 -17.12 -4.13 -0.78
N CYS A 224 -18.30 -4.31 -0.16
CA CYS A 224 -18.75 -3.41 0.90
C CYS A 224 -17.79 -3.42 2.12
N ALA A 225 -17.18 -4.56 2.43
CA ALA A 225 -16.18 -4.65 3.50
C ALA A 225 -14.86 -3.95 3.12
N LYS A 226 -14.44 -3.97 1.86
CA LYS A 226 -13.30 -3.18 1.36
C LYS A 226 -13.61 -1.68 1.43
N SER A 227 -14.79 -1.26 0.99
CA SER A 227 -15.21 0.15 1.05
C SER A 227 -15.21 0.68 2.47
N ARG A 228 -15.86 -0.03 3.41
CA ARG A 228 -15.88 0.36 4.83
C ARG A 228 -14.48 0.45 5.45
N ARG A 229 -13.58 -0.47 5.10
CA ARG A 229 -12.17 -0.43 5.53
C ARG A 229 -11.40 0.75 4.92
N SER A 230 -11.73 1.13 3.69
CA SER A 230 -11.16 2.32 3.04
C SER A 230 -11.66 3.59 3.71
N ASP A 231 -12.97 3.68 3.99
CA ASP A 231 -13.59 4.83 4.65
C ASP A 231 -13.04 5.00 6.07
N SER A 232 -12.93 3.93 6.85
CA SER A 232 -12.36 4.01 8.21
C SER A 232 -10.88 4.44 8.22
N LYS A 233 -10.11 4.14 7.17
CA LYS A 233 -8.73 4.64 7.02
C LYS A 233 -8.69 6.11 6.59
N ARG A 234 -9.67 6.57 5.82
CA ARG A 234 -9.77 7.96 5.33
C ARG A 234 -10.21 8.90 6.46
N THR A 235 -11.15 8.46 7.28
CA THR A 235 -11.70 9.24 8.39
C THR A 235 -10.66 9.35 9.51
N PRO A 236 -10.27 10.57 9.93
CA PRO A 236 -9.37 10.75 11.05
C PRO A 236 -10.02 10.28 12.36
N LYS A 237 -9.20 9.72 13.26
CA LYS A 237 -9.63 9.48 14.65
C LYS A 237 -9.85 10.84 15.35
N PRO A 238 -10.72 10.93 16.37
CA PRO A 238 -10.88 12.15 17.16
C PRO A 238 -9.54 12.70 17.65
N GLY A 239 -9.31 14.01 17.48
CA GLY A 239 -8.06 14.69 17.87
C GLY A 239 -6.84 14.37 16.99
N ARG A 240 -7.04 13.71 15.83
CA ARG A 240 -5.95 13.29 14.92
C ARG A 240 -6.20 13.78 13.49
N SER A 241 -7.10 14.73 13.29
CA SER A 241 -7.33 15.34 11.98
C SER A 241 -6.16 16.24 11.56
N LEU A 242 -6.16 16.67 10.30
CA LEU A 242 -5.23 17.68 9.80
C LEU A 242 -5.39 19.01 10.55
N ALA A 243 -6.63 19.40 10.87
CA ALA A 243 -6.88 20.61 11.67
C ALA A 243 -6.34 20.50 13.10
N ASP A 244 -6.44 19.32 13.73
CA ASP A 244 -5.99 19.11 15.11
C ASP A 244 -4.46 19.08 15.24
N LEU A 245 -3.80 18.35 14.34
CA LEU A 245 -2.36 18.09 14.43
C LEU A 245 -1.49 19.11 13.68
N TYR A 246 -2.06 19.80 12.69
CA TYR A 246 -1.34 20.74 11.83
C TYR A 246 -2.19 21.98 11.50
N PRO A 247 -2.61 22.76 12.52
CA PRO A 247 -3.52 23.91 12.34
C PRO A 247 -2.99 24.95 11.34
N GLU A 248 -1.68 25.13 11.26
CA GLU A 248 -1.02 26.02 10.31
C GLU A 248 -1.06 25.52 8.86
N ILE A 249 -1.02 24.21 8.64
CA ILE A 249 -1.19 23.60 7.30
C ILE A 249 -2.68 23.62 6.94
N ALA A 250 -3.56 23.35 7.91
CA ALA A 250 -5.01 23.48 7.75
C ALA A 250 -5.43 24.92 7.39
N ALA A 251 -4.70 25.94 7.88
CA ALA A 251 -4.93 27.34 7.49
C ALA A 251 -4.59 27.63 6.01
N GLU A 252 -3.90 26.72 5.32
CA GLU A 252 -3.69 26.78 3.87
C GLU A 252 -4.68 25.92 3.09
N TRP A 253 -5.72 25.39 3.73
CA TRP A 253 -6.80 24.69 3.05
C TRP A 253 -7.51 25.64 2.09
N HIS A 254 -7.71 25.21 0.84
CA HIS A 254 -8.40 26.08 -0.11
C HIS A 254 -9.87 26.25 0.31
N PRO A 255 -10.42 27.48 0.34
CA PRO A 255 -11.74 27.77 0.91
C PRO A 255 -12.90 27.12 0.16
N THR A 256 -12.82 26.99 -1.17
CA THR A 256 -13.95 26.52 -2.01
C THR A 256 -13.68 25.27 -2.85
N LEU A 257 -12.43 24.99 -3.24
CA LEU A 257 -12.12 23.91 -4.20
C LEU A 257 -12.14 22.49 -3.61
N ASN A 258 -12.34 22.32 -2.31
CA ASN A 258 -12.46 20.99 -1.66
C ASN A 258 -13.92 20.56 -1.41
N GLY A 259 -14.90 21.30 -1.94
CA GLY A 259 -16.32 21.01 -1.73
C GLY A 259 -16.68 21.11 -0.24
N LYS A 260 -17.42 20.12 0.27
CA LYS A 260 -17.85 20.07 1.68
C LYS A 260 -16.75 19.61 2.66
N LEU A 261 -15.61 19.13 2.17
CA LEU A 261 -14.55 18.63 3.02
C LEU A 261 -13.76 19.78 3.65
N THR A 262 -13.59 19.70 4.96
CA THR A 262 -12.74 20.58 5.74
C THR A 262 -11.44 19.88 6.12
N ALA A 263 -10.48 20.63 6.66
CA ALA A 263 -9.27 20.03 7.23
C ALA A 263 -9.56 19.12 8.45
N ALA A 264 -10.71 19.26 9.12
CA ALA A 264 -11.10 18.39 10.22
C ALA A 264 -11.52 16.98 9.74
N ASP A 265 -11.90 16.84 8.48
CA ASP A 265 -12.36 15.56 7.91
C ASP A 265 -11.22 14.69 7.34
N VAL A 266 -9.98 15.15 7.45
CA VAL A 266 -8.86 14.65 6.66
C VAL A 266 -7.74 14.15 7.56
N ASN A 267 -7.28 12.93 7.29
CA ASN A 267 -6.09 12.38 7.94
C ASN A 267 -4.81 13.05 7.38
N PRO A 268 -3.89 13.54 8.22
CA PRO A 268 -2.62 14.14 7.80
C PRO A 268 -1.76 13.27 6.89
N GLY A 269 -1.81 11.94 7.07
CA GLY A 269 -1.10 10.96 6.24
C GLY A 269 -1.83 10.58 4.94
N GLY A 270 -2.96 11.22 4.66
CA GLY A 270 -3.80 10.93 3.51
C GLY A 270 -3.08 11.13 2.17
N ARG A 271 -3.29 10.19 1.25
CA ARG A 271 -2.71 10.22 -0.11
C ARG A 271 -3.63 10.85 -1.16
N GLN A 272 -4.89 11.12 -0.82
CA GLN A 272 -5.82 11.76 -1.75
C GLN A 272 -5.48 13.24 -1.85
N LYS A 273 -5.38 13.75 -3.09
CA LYS A 273 -5.01 15.15 -3.33
C LYS A 273 -6.11 16.09 -2.84
N ARG A 274 -5.69 17.24 -2.32
CA ARG A 274 -6.56 18.33 -1.84
C ARG A 274 -6.03 19.65 -2.39
N TRP A 275 -6.95 20.59 -2.57
CA TRP A 275 -6.60 21.94 -2.98
C TRP A 275 -6.13 22.74 -1.77
N TRP A 276 -5.01 23.42 -1.94
CA TRP A 276 -4.41 24.32 -0.96
C TRP A 276 -4.35 25.71 -1.55
N GLN A 277 -4.42 26.73 -0.71
CA GLN A 277 -4.25 28.12 -1.09
C GLN A 277 -3.10 28.73 -0.32
N CYS A 278 -2.19 29.34 -1.05
CA CYS A 278 -0.95 29.84 -0.48
C CYS A 278 -1.25 31.13 0.24
N ARG A 279 -0.89 31.20 1.52
CA ARG A 279 -1.08 32.44 2.29
C ARG A 279 -0.20 33.60 1.82
N ALA A 280 0.83 33.33 1.02
CA ALA A 280 1.77 34.36 0.57
C ALA A 280 1.30 35.12 -0.67
N ASN A 281 0.69 34.42 -1.64
CA ASN A 281 0.37 34.99 -2.96
C ASN A 281 -0.88 34.33 -3.59
N GLU A 282 -1.78 33.80 -2.75
CA GLU A 282 -3.06 33.16 -3.12
C GLU A 282 -2.96 31.98 -4.11
N HIS A 283 -1.75 31.51 -4.42
CA HIS A 283 -1.54 30.38 -5.33
C HIS A 283 -2.36 29.17 -4.88
N ALA A 284 -3.24 28.70 -5.76
CA ALA A 284 -3.95 27.44 -5.57
C ALA A 284 -3.12 26.28 -6.15
N TRP A 285 -2.97 25.19 -5.41
CA TRP A 285 -2.34 23.97 -5.93
C TRP A 285 -2.92 22.70 -5.33
N LEU A 286 -2.79 21.61 -6.09
CA LEU A 286 -3.37 20.30 -5.77
C LEU A 286 -2.27 19.33 -5.34
N THR A 287 -2.22 18.98 -4.06
CA THR A 287 -1.24 18.03 -3.51
C THR A 287 -1.84 17.22 -2.35
N PRO A 288 -1.38 15.99 -2.04
CA PRO A 288 -1.93 15.23 -0.92
C PRO A 288 -1.40 15.71 0.45
N PRO A 289 -2.20 15.60 1.54
CA PRO A 289 -1.81 16.01 2.88
C PRO A 289 -0.46 15.48 3.37
N TYR A 290 -0.12 14.21 3.11
CA TYR A 290 1.15 13.62 3.61
C TYR A 290 2.39 14.35 3.08
N LYS A 291 2.32 14.96 1.89
CA LYS A 291 3.41 15.76 1.34
C LYS A 291 3.56 17.07 2.11
N ARG A 292 2.45 17.72 2.46
CA ARG A 292 2.45 18.95 3.27
C ARG A 292 2.97 18.71 4.69
N THR A 293 2.56 17.60 5.30
CA THR A 293 2.81 17.32 6.73
C THR A 293 4.13 16.59 6.95
N MET A 294 4.29 15.37 6.39
CA MET A 294 5.44 14.51 6.67
C MET A 294 6.70 14.86 5.85
N ARG A 295 6.52 15.37 4.63
CA ARG A 295 7.65 15.80 3.77
C ARG A 295 7.96 17.29 3.88
N GLY A 296 7.02 18.10 4.38
CA GLY A 296 7.15 19.55 4.45
C GLY A 296 7.14 20.22 3.08
N ASP A 297 6.52 19.59 2.07
CA ASP A 297 6.34 20.18 0.75
C ASP A 297 5.37 21.37 0.88
N ASP A 298 5.78 22.50 0.34
CA ASP A 298 5.02 23.75 0.39
C ASP A 298 4.51 24.16 -0.99
N CYS A 299 3.98 25.39 -1.09
CA CYS A 299 3.54 25.98 -2.36
C CYS A 299 4.65 25.87 -3.43
N PRO A 300 4.41 25.14 -4.54
CA PRO A 300 5.42 24.92 -5.59
C PRO A 300 5.71 26.18 -6.41
N ARG A 301 4.87 27.21 -6.28
CA ARG A 301 4.99 28.49 -7.01
C ARG A 301 5.72 29.55 -6.20
N CYS A 302 5.84 29.38 -4.88
CA CYS A 302 6.55 30.29 -4.02
C CYS A 302 8.02 29.87 -3.90
N SER A 303 8.86 30.38 -4.81
CA SER A 303 10.29 30.08 -4.82
C SER A 303 11.00 30.83 -3.69
N LEU A 304 11.72 30.09 -2.86
CA LEU A 304 12.80 30.66 -2.06
C LEU A 304 13.95 30.95 -3.03
N ILE A 305 14.35 32.21 -3.15
CA ILE A 305 15.49 32.61 -4.00
C ILE A 305 16.60 33.08 -3.09
N GLY A 306 17.75 32.41 -3.20
CA GLY A 306 18.97 32.73 -2.43
C GLY A 306 19.01 32.11 -1.03
N VAL A 307 18.01 31.34 -0.62
CA VAL A 307 17.98 30.54 0.63
C VAL A 307 17.28 29.21 0.38
N SER A 308 17.53 28.20 1.22
CA SER A 308 16.79 26.93 1.18
C SER A 308 15.89 26.74 2.40
N ALA A 309 14.77 26.03 2.24
CA ALA A 309 13.86 25.76 3.35
C ALA A 309 14.49 24.83 4.41
N ARG A 310 15.45 23.96 4.00
CA ARG A 310 16.18 23.07 4.92
C ARG A 310 17.21 23.86 5.73
N GLN A 311 17.92 24.79 5.09
CA GLN A 311 18.81 25.75 5.76
C GLN A 311 18.07 26.57 6.82
N LEU A 312 16.95 27.21 6.45
CA LEU A 312 16.17 28.01 7.41
C LEU A 312 15.67 27.16 8.57
N ARG A 313 15.17 25.94 8.32
CA ARG A 313 14.77 25.05 9.41
C ARG A 313 15.93 24.69 10.33
N LEU A 314 17.11 24.37 9.78
CA LEU A 314 18.30 24.12 10.59
C LEU A 314 18.69 25.35 11.42
N GLU A 315 18.73 26.53 10.81
CA GLU A 315 19.05 27.82 11.46
C GLU A 315 18.20 28.06 12.70
N TYR A 316 16.88 27.91 12.57
CA TYR A 316 15.94 28.12 13.68
C TYR A 316 15.97 26.99 14.71
N GLU A 317 16.27 25.74 14.33
CA GLU A 317 16.51 24.67 15.31
C GLU A 317 17.76 24.92 16.15
N LEU A 318 18.85 25.37 15.52
CA LEU A 318 20.09 25.71 16.22
C LEU A 318 19.89 26.89 17.18
N ALA A 319 19.14 27.91 16.75
CA ALA A 319 18.74 29.02 17.62
C ALA A 319 17.89 28.55 18.80
N ALA A 320 16.87 27.71 18.55
CA ALA A 320 16.01 27.17 19.59
C ALA A 320 16.74 26.26 20.60
N ALA A 321 17.78 25.55 20.15
CA ALA A 321 18.68 24.77 21.00
C ALA A 321 19.63 25.63 21.86
N GLY A 322 19.64 26.96 21.67
CA GLY A 322 20.39 27.91 22.48
C GLY A 322 21.68 28.44 21.85
N LEU A 323 21.86 28.34 20.52
CA LEU A 323 22.96 29.06 19.85
C LEU A 323 22.54 30.51 19.53
N PRO A 324 23.42 31.51 19.71
CA PRO A 324 23.12 32.92 19.44
C PRO A 324 23.19 33.24 17.93
N VAL A 325 22.35 32.57 17.14
CA VAL A 325 22.29 32.70 15.68
C VAL A 325 21.82 34.10 15.27
N SER A 326 22.52 34.71 14.31
CA SER A 326 22.13 35.99 13.71
C SER A 326 21.33 35.78 12.43
N HIS A 327 20.01 35.89 12.54
CA HIS A 327 19.10 35.73 11.41
C HIS A 327 19.29 36.83 10.36
N GLY A 328 19.53 36.44 9.10
CA GLY A 328 19.68 37.38 7.99
C GLY A 328 20.96 38.23 8.01
N HIS A 329 22.04 37.71 8.62
CA HIS A 329 23.32 38.41 8.72
C HIS A 329 23.81 38.94 7.36
N PRO A 330 24.38 40.17 7.30
CA PRO A 330 24.92 40.73 6.07
C PRO A 330 26.10 39.90 5.52
N PRO A 331 26.39 39.98 4.20
CA PRO A 331 27.55 39.31 3.62
C PRO A 331 28.86 39.70 4.32
N ILE A 332 29.69 38.70 4.62
CA ILE A 332 30.95 38.85 5.35
C ILE A 332 32.04 39.40 4.41
N PRO A 333 32.65 40.55 4.73
CA PRO A 333 33.79 41.06 3.98
C PRO A 333 34.96 40.09 4.05
N VAL A 334 35.56 39.80 2.89
CA VAL A 334 36.73 38.92 2.78
C VAL A 334 37.75 39.56 1.85
N ASN A 335 39.02 39.23 2.01
CA ASN A 335 40.07 39.82 1.19
C ASN A 335 40.01 39.31 -0.26
N ARG A 336 40.27 40.21 -1.23
CA ARG A 336 40.34 39.92 -2.68
C ARG A 336 39.13 39.18 -3.29
N ARG A 337 37.98 39.20 -2.62
CA ARG A 337 36.71 38.63 -3.10
C ARG A 337 35.55 39.56 -2.73
N ARG A 338 34.44 39.46 -3.46
CA ARG A 338 33.19 40.09 -3.04
C ARG A 338 32.77 39.55 -1.66
N PRO A 339 32.11 40.37 -0.82
CA PRO A 339 31.56 39.90 0.45
C PRO A 339 30.76 38.61 0.29
N VAL A 340 31.01 37.63 1.16
CA VAL A 340 30.45 36.28 1.07
C VAL A 340 29.16 36.22 1.87
N ARG A 341 28.05 35.91 1.21
CA ARG A 341 26.81 35.53 1.89
C ARG A 341 26.97 34.10 2.40
N CYS A 342 26.82 33.91 3.71
CA CYS A 342 26.95 32.62 4.37
C CYS A 342 25.57 32.16 4.87
N ASP A 343 25.38 30.86 5.03
CA ASP A 343 24.06 30.31 5.30
C ASP A 343 23.55 30.55 6.72
N ILE A 344 24.36 30.26 7.74
CA ILE A 344 24.05 30.47 9.15
C ILE A 344 25.27 31.12 9.81
N VAL A 345 25.07 32.25 10.50
CA VAL A 345 26.16 33.01 11.12
C VAL A 345 25.89 33.17 12.61
N ILE A 346 26.93 32.92 13.41
CA ILE A 346 26.90 33.06 14.86
C ILE A 346 28.05 34.01 15.24
N PRO A 347 27.83 35.35 15.15
CA PRO A 347 28.91 36.34 15.23
C PRO A 347 29.65 36.33 16.56
N SER A 348 28.94 36.14 17.67
CA SER A 348 29.56 36.10 19.01
C SER A 348 30.52 34.93 19.21
N LEU A 349 30.48 33.92 18.33
CA LEU A 349 31.35 32.74 18.36
C LEU A 349 32.36 32.71 17.19
N ASN A 350 32.36 33.75 16.33
CA ASN A 350 33.09 33.76 15.06
C ASN A 350 32.85 32.48 14.23
N LEU A 351 31.61 31.98 14.23
CA LEU A 351 31.26 30.70 13.65
C LEU A 351 30.28 30.87 12.48
N ILE A 352 30.55 30.13 11.40
CA ILE A 352 29.73 30.03 10.20
C ILE A 352 29.38 28.56 9.98
N ILE A 353 28.11 28.29 9.63
CA ILE A 353 27.66 26.98 9.18
C ILE A 353 27.12 27.12 7.77
N GLU A 354 27.78 26.49 6.79
CA GLU A 354 27.34 26.43 5.39
C GLU A 354 26.52 25.15 5.16
N TYR A 355 25.39 25.24 4.45
CA TYR A 355 24.55 24.11 4.10
C TYR A 355 24.66 23.77 2.62
N ASP A 356 25.49 22.78 2.30
CA ASP A 356 25.80 22.40 0.93
C ASP A 356 24.80 21.40 0.40
N GLY A 357 23.71 21.93 -0.17
CA GLY A 357 22.73 21.12 -0.89
C GLY A 357 23.32 20.51 -2.16
N VAL A 358 23.11 19.22 -2.40
CA VAL A 358 23.70 18.49 -3.55
C VAL A 358 23.38 19.14 -4.89
N ARG A 359 22.18 19.75 -5.01
CA ARG A 359 21.72 20.41 -6.23
C ARG A 359 22.56 21.63 -6.61
N PHE A 360 23.09 22.35 -5.63
CA PHE A 360 23.79 23.62 -5.85
C PHE A 360 25.31 23.47 -5.81
N HIS A 361 25.83 22.49 -5.07
CA HIS A 361 27.28 22.34 -4.86
C HIS A 361 27.94 21.21 -5.66
N ARG A 362 27.17 20.42 -6.44
CA ARG A 362 27.74 19.36 -7.27
C ARG A 362 28.76 19.95 -8.28
N GLY A 363 30.01 19.51 -8.17
CA GLY A 363 31.11 19.92 -9.05
C GLY A 363 31.71 21.29 -8.71
N LEU A 364 31.43 21.84 -7.54
CA LEU A 364 31.92 23.16 -7.09
C LEU A 364 32.99 23.07 -5.99
N ASP A 365 33.63 21.92 -5.81
CA ASP A 365 34.52 21.66 -4.66
C ASP A 365 35.72 22.61 -4.60
N ARG A 366 36.19 23.11 -5.74
CA ARG A 366 37.23 24.15 -5.79
C ARG A 366 36.71 25.49 -5.26
N GLN A 367 35.51 25.89 -5.68
CA GLN A 367 34.88 27.13 -5.23
C GLN A 367 34.54 27.08 -3.74
N ASP A 368 34.01 25.96 -3.26
CA ASP A 368 33.66 25.77 -1.85
C ASP A 368 34.92 25.82 -0.97
N ARG A 369 36.01 25.15 -1.36
CA ARG A 369 37.30 25.25 -0.65
C ARG A 369 37.83 26.69 -0.61
N ALA A 370 37.76 27.40 -1.74
CA ALA A 370 38.17 28.79 -1.81
C ALA A 370 37.30 29.71 -0.94
N GLN A 371 36.01 29.39 -0.78
CA GLN A 371 35.12 30.09 0.14
C GLN A 371 35.50 29.86 1.59
N SER A 372 35.65 28.60 2.01
CA SER A 372 36.07 28.27 3.37
C SER A 372 37.40 28.94 3.71
N ALA A 373 38.41 28.85 2.82
CA ALA A 373 39.71 29.48 3.03
C ALA A 373 39.61 31.01 3.18
N ALA A 374 38.76 31.68 2.39
CA ALA A 374 38.58 33.13 2.47
C ALA A 374 37.90 33.56 3.79
N LEU A 375 36.91 32.80 4.26
CA LEU A 375 36.22 33.04 5.53
C LEU A 375 37.15 32.78 6.73
N THR A 376 37.90 31.68 6.70
CA THR A 376 38.91 31.37 7.73
C THR A 376 40.02 32.41 7.77
N SER A 377 40.49 32.89 6.62
CA SER A 377 41.46 33.99 6.56
C SER A 377 40.89 35.31 7.12
N ALA A 378 39.57 35.46 7.15
CA ALA A 378 38.88 36.61 7.74
C ALA A 378 38.55 36.41 9.24
N GLY A 379 39.04 35.33 9.86
CA GLY A 379 38.90 35.06 11.30
C GLY A 379 37.71 34.18 11.68
N TRP A 380 37.03 33.55 10.72
CA TRP A 380 35.84 32.72 10.98
C TRP A 380 36.14 31.22 11.00
N THR A 381 35.57 30.52 11.97
CA THR A 381 35.45 29.05 11.95
C THR A 381 34.31 28.67 10.99
N VAL A 382 34.55 27.72 10.08
CA VAL A 382 33.57 27.29 9.07
C VAL A 382 33.28 25.81 9.22
N LEU A 383 32.04 25.47 9.57
CA LEU A 383 31.50 24.12 9.55
C LEU A 383 30.64 23.93 8.30
N ARG A 384 30.87 22.89 7.50
CA ARG A 384 30.03 22.60 6.33
C ARG A 384 29.13 21.39 6.55
N VAL A 385 27.83 21.57 6.39
CA VAL A 385 26.84 20.48 6.34
C VAL A 385 26.70 20.03 4.90
N ARG A 386 27.26 18.87 4.54
CA ARG A 386 27.33 18.39 3.15
C ARG A 386 26.31 17.28 2.90
N GLU A 387 25.41 17.50 1.95
CA GLU A 387 24.45 16.47 1.52
C GLU A 387 25.14 15.39 0.68
N LEU A 388 24.84 14.12 0.96
CA LEU A 388 25.31 13.01 0.13
C LEU A 388 24.72 13.10 -1.30
N PRO A 389 25.50 12.77 -2.35
CA PRO A 389 26.85 12.19 -2.33
C PRO A 389 27.98 13.22 -2.55
N LEU A 390 27.86 14.47 -2.05
CA LEU A 390 28.99 15.40 -2.09
C LEU A 390 30.19 14.81 -1.33
N HIS A 391 31.39 14.98 -1.87
CA HIS A 391 32.61 14.52 -1.21
C HIS A 391 33.15 15.57 -0.23
N GLY A 392 34.00 15.11 0.68
CA GLY A 392 34.66 15.97 1.66
C GLY A 392 35.67 16.91 1.01
N LEU A 393 35.70 18.15 1.51
CA LEU A 393 36.58 19.20 1.05
C LEU A 393 37.90 19.24 1.83
N GLY A 394 37.96 18.56 2.97
CA GLY A 394 39.02 18.72 3.95
C GLY A 394 38.73 19.94 4.82
N GLY A 395 38.40 19.71 6.09
CA GLY A 395 37.98 20.74 7.04
C GLY A 395 36.94 20.19 8.01
N ASP A 396 36.19 21.09 8.64
CA ASP A 396 35.10 20.73 9.55
C ASP A 396 33.81 20.45 8.76
N GLU A 397 33.38 19.19 8.77
CA GLU A 397 32.28 18.73 7.91
C GLU A 397 31.30 17.80 8.65
N VAL A 398 30.02 17.89 8.31
CA VAL A 398 28.95 16.99 8.76
C VAL A 398 28.21 16.47 7.54
N PHE A 399 28.18 15.15 7.36
CA PHE A 399 27.48 14.52 6.24
C PHE A 399 26.03 14.14 6.59
N VAL A 400 25.12 14.49 5.70
CA VAL A 400 23.68 14.25 5.86
C VAL A 400 23.06 13.69 4.58
N SER A 401 21.97 12.93 4.72
CA SER A 401 21.17 12.55 3.56
C SER A 401 20.23 13.70 3.14
N PRO A 402 19.96 13.91 1.84
CA PRO A 402 18.97 14.90 1.37
C PRO A 402 17.56 14.70 1.96
N THR A 403 17.23 13.48 2.38
CA THR A 403 15.92 13.14 2.99
C THR A 403 15.98 13.01 4.51
N GLU A 404 17.13 13.30 5.13
CA GLU A 404 17.29 13.22 6.58
C GLU A 404 16.38 14.24 7.28
N SER A 405 15.80 13.87 8.42
CA SER A 405 14.94 14.77 9.19
C SER A 405 15.75 15.95 9.74
N ILE A 406 15.13 17.13 9.81
CA ILE A 406 15.82 18.33 10.33
C ILE A 406 16.31 18.11 11.77
N LYS A 407 15.53 17.43 12.62
CA LYS A 407 15.95 17.06 13.98
C LYS A 407 17.28 16.29 13.98
N SER A 408 17.42 15.26 13.13
CA SER A 408 18.66 14.48 13.04
C SER A 408 19.83 15.31 12.51
N VAL A 409 19.58 16.17 11.51
CA VAL A 409 20.59 17.10 10.99
C VAL A 409 21.07 18.06 12.09
N ALA A 410 20.14 18.67 12.82
CA ALA A 410 20.45 19.58 13.93
C ALA A 410 21.28 18.89 15.02
N LEU A 411 20.92 17.66 15.42
CA LEU A 411 21.68 16.89 16.40
C LEU A 411 23.11 16.56 15.94
N LYS A 412 23.31 16.23 14.66
CA LYS A 412 24.65 16.01 14.10
C LYS A 412 25.48 17.29 14.10
N VAL A 413 24.88 18.42 13.72
CA VAL A 413 25.54 19.73 13.74
C VAL A 413 25.91 20.11 15.17
N LEU A 414 24.96 20.08 16.09
CA LEU A 414 25.19 20.39 17.51
C LEU A 414 26.24 19.47 18.15
N GLY A 415 26.22 18.17 17.85
CA GLY A 415 27.25 17.23 18.32
C GLY A 415 28.64 17.49 17.72
N SER A 416 28.70 17.97 16.47
CA SER A 416 29.96 18.39 15.85
C SER A 416 30.50 19.69 16.48
N LEU A 417 29.61 20.63 16.80
CA LEU A 417 29.92 21.89 17.47
C LEU A 417 30.39 21.67 18.92
N GLU A 418 29.72 20.80 19.68
CA GLU A 418 30.08 20.47 21.07
C GLU A 418 31.51 19.90 21.16
N LYS A 419 31.89 18.99 20.25
CA LYS A 419 33.26 18.45 20.17
C LYS A 419 34.33 19.52 19.92
N ARG A 420 33.93 20.70 19.45
CA ARG A 420 34.79 21.85 19.16
C ARG A 420 34.69 22.94 20.22
N GLY A 421 34.00 22.68 21.33
CA GLY A 421 33.82 23.62 22.44
C GLY A 421 32.66 24.61 22.25
N TYR A 422 31.88 24.48 21.18
CA TYR A 422 30.68 25.30 20.98
C TYR A 422 29.46 24.55 21.53
N VAL A 423 29.05 24.89 22.75
CA VAL A 423 27.92 24.25 23.44
C VAL A 423 26.70 25.18 23.38
N ALA A 424 25.58 24.66 22.90
CA ALA A 424 24.31 25.38 22.91
C ALA A 424 23.68 25.30 24.32
N ASP A 425 23.11 26.41 24.81
CA ASP A 425 22.62 26.53 26.19
C ASP A 425 21.64 25.42 26.59
N ARG A 426 20.85 24.91 25.63
CA ARG A 426 19.79 23.92 25.86
C ARG A 426 20.07 22.60 25.14
N LEU A 427 21.34 22.29 24.87
CA LEU A 427 21.74 21.11 24.10
C LEU A 427 21.21 19.79 24.69
N ASN A 428 21.32 19.60 26.00
CA ASN A 428 20.90 18.35 26.65
C ASN A 428 19.38 18.16 26.60
N ASP A 429 18.61 19.20 26.88
CA ASP A 429 17.15 19.16 26.77
C ASP A 429 16.69 18.93 25.32
N TYR A 430 17.38 19.56 24.37
CA TYR A 430 17.09 19.37 22.95
C TYR A 430 17.35 17.93 22.51
N ARG A 431 18.41 17.28 23.01
CA ARG A 431 18.76 15.88 22.70
C ARG A 431 17.72 14.88 23.20
N THR A 432 17.15 15.10 24.38
CA THR A 432 16.17 14.18 24.97
C THR A 432 14.77 14.36 24.37
N SER A 433 14.47 15.53 23.81
CA SER A 433 13.22 15.78 23.11
C SER A 433 13.17 15.10 21.73
N ALA A 434 12.07 14.39 21.46
CA ALA A 434 11.80 13.81 20.14
C ALA A 434 11.42 14.87 19.08
N ASP A 435 11.00 16.06 19.52
CA ASP A 435 10.40 17.08 18.67
C ASP A 435 11.42 18.12 18.19
N THR A 436 11.09 18.77 17.08
CA THR A 436 11.73 20.00 16.58
C THR A 436 11.21 21.20 17.36
N TRP A 437 12.08 22.14 17.73
CA TRP A 437 11.72 23.29 18.57
C TRP A 437 11.58 24.60 17.77
N GLY A 438 12.29 24.73 16.65
CA GLY A 438 12.34 25.91 15.78
C GLY A 438 11.40 25.87 14.58
N GLU A 439 10.69 24.75 14.32
CA GLU A 439 9.85 24.59 13.11
C GLU A 439 8.79 25.70 12.95
N SER A 440 8.18 26.18 14.03
CA SER A 440 7.18 27.26 13.97
C SER A 440 7.78 28.57 13.45
N ASP A 441 8.94 28.98 13.99
CA ASP A 441 9.60 30.21 13.58
C ASP A 441 10.28 30.07 12.21
N ALA A 442 10.82 28.88 11.90
CA ALA A 442 11.31 28.56 10.56
C ALA A 442 10.21 28.74 9.50
N ARG A 443 8.97 28.30 9.79
CA ARG A 443 7.83 28.48 8.88
C ARG A 443 7.48 29.96 8.68
N LYS A 444 7.52 30.77 9.75
CA LYS A 444 7.33 32.23 9.63
C LYS A 444 8.40 32.85 8.73
N ALA A 445 9.66 32.48 8.90
CA ALA A 445 10.77 32.98 8.09
C ALA A 445 10.66 32.53 6.61
N ILE A 446 10.38 31.25 6.38
CA ILE A 446 10.13 30.71 5.03
C ILE A 446 8.97 31.47 4.36
N HIS A 447 7.89 31.74 5.11
CA HIS A 447 6.76 32.52 4.60
C HIS A 447 7.17 33.94 4.22
N GLN A 448 7.91 34.64 5.08
CA GLN A 448 8.43 35.99 4.79
C GLN A 448 9.31 36.00 3.54
N HIS A 449 10.20 35.02 3.35
CA HIS A 449 11.00 34.91 2.14
C HIS A 449 10.16 34.67 0.87
N ARG A 450 9.00 34.03 0.99
CA ARG A 450 8.09 33.75 -0.12
C ARG A 450 7.16 34.91 -0.48
N THR A 451 6.93 35.86 0.43
CA THR A 451 6.10 37.04 0.20
C THR A 451 6.88 38.22 -0.38
N VAL A 452 8.22 38.15 -0.40
CA VAL A 452 9.06 39.16 -1.05
C VAL A 452 8.80 39.17 -2.56
N SER A 453 8.44 40.33 -3.08
CA SER A 453 8.16 40.56 -4.50
C SER A 453 8.84 41.83 -4.99
N LEU A 454 8.91 42.00 -6.30
CA LEU A 454 9.49 43.18 -6.93
C LEU A 454 8.71 44.42 -6.52
N ALA A 455 7.38 44.32 -6.43
CA ALA A 455 6.51 45.40 -5.97
C ALA A 455 6.82 45.82 -4.52
N THR A 456 7.02 44.87 -3.61
CA THR A 456 7.27 45.18 -2.19
C THR A 456 8.69 45.65 -1.93
N LYS A 457 9.71 45.10 -2.62
CA LYS A 457 11.11 45.50 -2.40
C LYS A 457 11.55 46.72 -3.22
N ASN A 458 11.11 46.81 -4.48
CA ASN A 458 11.57 47.84 -5.43
C ASN A 458 10.37 48.48 -6.14
N PRO A 459 9.52 49.27 -5.44
CA PRO A 459 8.28 49.81 -6.01
C PRO A 459 8.51 50.72 -7.23
N THR A 460 9.61 51.48 -7.24
CA THR A 460 9.99 52.33 -8.38
C THR A 460 10.35 51.52 -9.62
N LEU A 461 11.01 50.37 -9.44
CA LEU A 461 11.34 49.46 -10.52
C LEU A 461 10.10 48.67 -10.96
N ALA A 462 9.21 48.31 -10.04
CA ALA A 462 7.93 47.66 -10.35
C ALA A 462 7.06 48.50 -11.27
N ALA A 463 7.13 49.83 -11.18
CA ALA A 463 6.44 50.74 -12.11
C ALA A 463 6.96 50.65 -13.57
N GLU A 464 8.17 50.14 -13.80
CA GLU A 464 8.69 49.86 -15.15
C GLU A 464 8.30 48.47 -15.67
N PHE A 465 7.58 47.68 -14.88
CA PHE A 465 7.16 46.31 -15.20
C PHE A 465 5.72 46.29 -15.70
N ASP A 466 5.54 46.14 -17.00
CA ASP A 466 4.23 46.16 -17.65
C ASP A 466 3.66 44.73 -17.78
N PRO A 467 2.55 44.38 -17.09
CA PRO A 467 1.96 43.05 -17.21
C PRO A 467 1.49 42.71 -18.63
N ALA A 468 1.01 43.68 -19.41
CA ALA A 468 0.54 43.42 -20.77
C ALA A 468 1.68 42.96 -21.69
N LYS A 469 2.91 43.41 -21.42
CA LYS A 469 4.12 42.99 -22.15
C LYS A 469 4.76 41.71 -21.61
N ASN A 470 4.21 41.15 -20.54
CA ASN A 470 4.75 40.00 -19.81
C ASN A 470 3.66 38.96 -19.53
N ASP A 471 2.77 38.73 -20.49
CA ASP A 471 1.72 37.69 -20.43
C ASP A 471 0.83 37.75 -19.17
N GLY A 472 0.55 38.97 -18.69
CA GLY A 472 -0.26 39.21 -17.50
C GLY A 472 0.47 38.97 -16.17
N VAL A 473 1.76 38.61 -16.19
CA VAL A 473 2.57 38.50 -14.97
C VAL A 473 2.71 39.88 -14.33
N ARG A 474 2.43 39.96 -13.02
CA ARG A 474 2.53 41.21 -12.27
C ARG A 474 3.79 41.29 -11.43
N ALA A 475 4.23 42.51 -11.12
CA ALA A 475 5.43 42.74 -10.31
C ALA A 475 5.32 42.19 -8.87
N ASP A 476 4.13 42.06 -8.31
CA ASP A 476 3.89 41.46 -7.00
C ASP A 476 3.96 39.93 -7.01
N GLN A 477 3.99 39.30 -8.19
CA GLN A 477 4.16 37.85 -8.37
C GLN A 477 5.61 37.44 -8.66
N VAL A 478 6.52 38.41 -8.79
CA VAL A 478 7.89 38.20 -9.26
C VAL A 478 8.86 38.53 -8.14
N HIS A 479 9.67 37.56 -7.72
CA HIS A 479 10.71 37.82 -6.71
C HIS A 479 11.87 38.65 -7.30
N PRO A 480 12.39 39.68 -6.61
CA PRO A 480 13.39 40.61 -7.14
C PRO A 480 14.74 39.94 -7.48
N GLY A 481 15.05 38.81 -6.84
CA GLY A 481 16.25 38.02 -7.09
C GLY A 481 16.17 37.06 -8.28
N THR A 482 15.04 36.94 -8.99
CA THR A 482 14.93 35.97 -10.09
C THR A 482 15.82 36.34 -11.28
N HIS A 483 16.38 35.33 -11.95
CA HIS A 483 17.08 35.48 -13.23
C HIS A 483 16.14 35.44 -14.44
N THR A 484 14.84 35.20 -14.22
CA THR A 484 13.84 35.28 -15.28
C THR A 484 13.90 36.65 -15.94
N ARG A 485 13.85 36.64 -17.27
CA ARG A 485 13.92 37.84 -18.09
C ARG A 485 12.51 38.29 -18.43
N PHE A 486 12.23 39.57 -18.25
CA PHE A 486 10.97 40.21 -18.58
C PHE A 486 11.23 41.44 -19.44
N VAL A 487 10.19 41.91 -20.12
CA VAL A 487 10.17 43.18 -20.85
C VAL A 487 9.93 44.32 -19.86
N TRP A 488 10.78 45.34 -19.94
CA TRP A 488 10.73 46.55 -19.11
C TRP A 488 10.48 47.77 -19.97
N SER A 489 9.70 48.72 -19.46
CA SER A 489 9.40 49.99 -20.12
C SER A 489 10.05 51.13 -19.37
N CYS A 490 10.93 51.90 -20.03
CA CYS A 490 11.73 52.91 -19.34
C CYS A 490 10.85 54.12 -19.00
N SER A 491 10.69 54.41 -17.70
CA SER A 491 9.96 55.59 -17.23
C SER A 491 10.48 56.92 -17.78
N ASN A 492 11.77 57.01 -18.11
CA ASN A 492 12.40 58.23 -18.60
C ASN A 492 12.38 58.43 -20.13
N CYS A 493 12.33 57.36 -20.92
CA CYS A 493 12.44 57.49 -22.39
C CYS A 493 11.52 56.59 -23.21
N GLY A 494 10.64 55.82 -22.54
CA GLY A 494 9.71 54.90 -23.19
C GLY A 494 10.36 53.73 -23.95
N HIS A 495 11.67 53.54 -23.82
CA HIS A 495 12.37 52.42 -24.44
C HIS A 495 11.98 51.12 -23.77
N ASP A 496 11.60 50.13 -24.58
CA ASP A 496 11.33 48.77 -24.14
C ASP A 496 12.56 47.89 -24.28
N TRP A 497 12.87 47.08 -23.28
CA TRP A 497 13.97 46.11 -23.37
C TRP A 497 13.79 44.92 -22.45
N THR A 498 14.41 43.81 -22.84
CA THR A 498 14.40 42.58 -22.06
C THR A 498 15.60 42.52 -21.11
N ALA A 499 15.35 42.30 -19.82
CA ALA A 499 16.39 42.12 -18.81
C ALA A 499 15.93 41.20 -17.68
N ALA A 500 16.91 40.55 -17.01
CA ALA A 500 16.64 39.77 -15.80
C ALA A 500 16.28 40.68 -14.63
N VAL A 501 15.33 40.25 -13.80
CA VAL A 501 14.86 41.02 -12.63
C VAL A 501 15.99 41.28 -11.66
N SER A 502 16.81 40.27 -11.34
CA SER A 502 17.96 40.42 -10.44
C SER A 502 18.97 41.45 -10.92
N THR A 503 19.19 41.54 -12.24
CA THR A 503 20.05 42.57 -12.85
C THR A 503 19.46 43.97 -12.68
N ARG A 504 18.16 44.12 -12.94
CA ARG A 504 17.45 45.41 -12.73
C ARG A 504 17.44 45.83 -11.26
N ALA A 505 17.15 44.89 -10.36
CA ALA A 505 17.13 45.10 -8.91
C ALA A 505 18.52 45.48 -8.37
N SER A 506 19.60 45.07 -9.04
CA SER A 506 20.97 45.48 -8.75
C SER A 506 21.34 46.86 -9.31
N GLY A 507 20.36 47.65 -9.79
CA GLY A 507 20.54 49.03 -10.24
C GLY A 507 20.86 49.20 -11.73
N HIS A 508 20.83 48.13 -12.53
CA HIS A 508 21.05 48.26 -13.98
C HIS A 508 19.79 48.82 -14.66
N GLY A 509 19.88 50.04 -15.20
CA GLY A 509 18.77 50.75 -15.84
C GLY A 509 18.68 50.56 -17.36
N CYS A 510 17.92 51.45 -18.00
CA CYS A 510 17.70 51.43 -19.45
C CYS A 510 19.02 51.58 -20.25
N PRO A 511 19.32 50.64 -21.17
CA PRO A 511 20.54 50.70 -21.97
C PRO A 511 20.55 51.94 -22.89
N ARG A 512 19.41 52.33 -23.46
CA ARG A 512 19.30 53.52 -24.32
C ARG A 512 19.63 54.81 -23.55
N CYS A 513 19.16 54.95 -22.31
CA CYS A 513 19.52 56.07 -21.44
C CYS A 513 21.02 56.06 -21.10
N ARG A 514 21.60 54.90 -20.82
CA ARG A 514 23.04 54.76 -20.58
C ARG A 514 23.85 55.19 -21.80
N TYR A 515 23.51 54.72 -23.00
CA TYR A 515 24.18 55.12 -24.23
C TYR A 515 24.06 56.62 -24.49
N ARG A 516 22.89 57.23 -24.25
CA ARG A 516 22.70 58.69 -24.38
C ARG A 516 23.64 59.46 -23.44
N LYS A 517 23.73 59.06 -22.16
CA LYS A 517 24.64 59.70 -21.18
C LYS A 517 26.11 59.56 -21.57
N VAL A 518 26.51 58.38 -22.06
CA VAL A 518 27.89 58.14 -22.53
C VAL A 518 28.19 58.98 -23.77
N ALA A 519 27.28 59.02 -24.75
CA ALA A 519 27.43 59.84 -25.95
C ALA A 519 27.53 61.34 -25.62
N GLU A 520 26.71 61.83 -24.68
CA GLU A 520 26.78 63.21 -24.22
C GLU A 520 28.14 63.52 -23.57
N LYS A 521 28.61 62.67 -22.66
CA LYS A 521 29.94 62.81 -22.03
C LYS A 521 31.07 62.80 -23.07
N LEU A 522 31.00 61.92 -24.06
CA LEU A 522 31.98 61.84 -25.15
C LEU A 522 31.87 63.00 -26.14
N SER A 523 30.73 63.66 -26.24
CA SER A 523 30.55 64.82 -27.12
C SER A 523 31.16 66.09 -26.56
N ARG A 524 31.24 66.23 -25.22
CA ARG A 524 31.84 67.38 -24.55
C ARG A 524 33.37 67.35 -24.68
N PRO A 525 34.01 68.45 -25.11
CA PRO A 525 35.47 68.54 -25.11
C PRO A 525 36.02 68.51 -23.68
N GLU A 526 37.21 67.94 -23.50
CA GLU A 526 37.96 68.10 -22.25
C GLU A 526 38.44 69.57 -22.12
N PRO A 527 38.69 70.07 -20.89
CA PRO A 527 39.25 71.40 -20.70
C PRO A 527 40.48 71.65 -21.58
N GLY A 528 40.51 72.74 -22.34
CA GLY A 528 41.60 73.07 -23.27
C GLY A 528 41.65 72.27 -24.58
N LYS A 529 40.59 71.49 -24.89
CA LYS A 529 40.48 70.65 -26.09
C LYS A 529 39.25 70.97 -26.95
N SER A 530 38.57 72.08 -26.71
CA SER A 530 37.45 72.53 -27.55
C SER A 530 37.90 73.00 -28.93
N PHE A 531 36.96 73.27 -29.83
CA PHE A 531 37.27 73.88 -31.12
C PHE A 531 37.82 75.29 -30.94
N ALA A 532 37.31 76.07 -29.98
CA ALA A 532 37.85 77.38 -29.63
C ALA A 532 39.31 77.29 -29.18
N ASP A 533 39.62 76.36 -28.27
CA ASP A 533 40.97 76.19 -27.72
C ASP A 533 42.00 75.78 -28.78
N LYS A 534 41.59 74.91 -29.72
CA LYS A 534 42.49 74.33 -30.72
C LYS A 534 42.57 75.13 -32.01
N TYR A 535 41.53 75.89 -32.33
CA TYR A 535 41.41 76.63 -33.59
C TYR A 535 40.81 78.04 -33.35
N PRO A 536 41.41 78.88 -32.49
CA PRO A 536 40.83 80.15 -32.05
C PRO A 536 40.53 81.11 -33.21
N THR A 537 41.42 81.21 -34.19
CA THR A 537 41.24 82.08 -35.37
C THR A 537 40.09 81.63 -36.27
N ILE A 538 39.83 80.31 -36.33
CA ILE A 538 38.72 79.75 -37.11
C ILE A 538 37.42 79.82 -36.30
N ALA A 539 37.49 79.71 -34.98
CA ALA A 539 36.35 79.86 -34.07
C ALA A 539 35.74 81.26 -34.14
N LEU A 540 36.53 82.31 -34.42
CA LEU A 540 36.01 83.67 -34.71
C LEU A 540 35.06 83.72 -35.92
N GLN A 541 35.13 82.74 -36.82
CA GLN A 541 34.23 82.62 -37.97
C GLN A 541 32.95 81.85 -37.62
N TRP A 542 32.72 81.50 -36.35
CA TRP A 542 31.46 80.89 -35.92
C TRP A 542 30.33 81.90 -36.06
N HIS A 543 29.23 81.53 -36.69
CA HIS A 543 28.13 82.47 -36.90
C HIS A 543 27.50 82.88 -35.54
N PRO A 544 27.30 84.18 -35.27
CA PRO A 544 26.84 84.66 -33.96
C PRO A 544 25.46 84.13 -33.55
N ASN A 545 24.50 84.09 -34.49
CA ASN A 545 23.09 83.80 -34.13
C ASN A 545 22.48 82.53 -34.77
N ARG A 546 23.14 81.89 -35.75
CA ARG A 546 22.55 80.76 -36.52
C ARG A 546 22.81 79.38 -35.94
N ASN A 547 23.61 79.28 -34.87
CA ASN A 547 23.95 78.03 -34.19
C ASN A 547 23.19 77.82 -32.87
N GLY A 548 22.18 78.67 -32.59
CA GLY A 548 21.46 78.65 -31.33
C GLY A 548 22.40 78.87 -30.15
N THR A 549 22.29 78.05 -29.11
CA THR A 549 23.14 78.12 -27.91
C THR A 549 24.49 77.41 -28.05
N LEU A 550 24.77 76.78 -29.20
CA LEU A 550 25.99 76.00 -29.41
C LEU A 550 27.19 76.92 -29.68
N THR A 551 28.19 76.89 -28.80
CA THR A 551 29.43 77.68 -28.94
C THR A 551 30.61 76.83 -29.42
N PRO A 552 31.67 77.45 -29.98
CA PRO A 552 32.93 76.77 -30.29
C PRO A 552 33.58 76.04 -29.11
N ASP A 553 33.37 76.52 -27.87
CA ASP A 553 33.89 75.91 -26.63
C ASP A 553 33.19 74.59 -26.27
N GLN A 554 31.98 74.38 -26.77
CA GLN A 554 31.15 73.22 -26.45
C GLN A 554 31.34 72.05 -27.42
N VAL A 555 32.15 72.21 -28.47
CA VAL A 555 32.35 71.19 -29.51
C VAL A 555 33.81 70.76 -29.61
N ARG A 556 34.04 69.46 -29.79
CA ARG A 556 35.37 68.93 -30.12
C ARG A 556 35.75 69.27 -31.56
N PRO A 557 37.04 69.43 -31.89
CA PRO A 557 37.43 69.72 -33.26
C PRO A 557 37.13 68.64 -34.30
N ALA A 558 37.03 67.38 -33.88
CA ALA A 558 36.62 66.28 -34.76
C ALA A 558 35.08 66.14 -34.86
N SER A 559 34.31 67.06 -34.30
CA SER A 559 32.85 67.00 -34.30
C SER A 559 32.28 67.02 -35.72
N ASN A 560 31.38 66.08 -36.00
CA ASN A 560 30.63 66.04 -37.27
C ASN A 560 29.39 66.94 -37.27
N LYS A 561 29.16 67.75 -36.21
CA LYS A 561 28.04 68.70 -36.17
C LYS A 561 28.15 69.69 -37.34
N LEU A 562 27.05 69.86 -38.07
CA LEU A 562 26.89 70.88 -39.10
C LEU A 562 26.50 72.19 -38.41
N VAL A 563 27.29 73.24 -38.63
CA VAL A 563 27.10 74.56 -38.02
C VAL A 563 27.31 75.64 -39.07
N TRP A 564 26.75 76.81 -38.84
CA TRP A 564 26.91 78.01 -39.66
C TRP A 564 28.18 78.77 -39.32
N TRP A 565 28.85 79.24 -40.36
CA TRP A 565 30.07 80.04 -40.30
C TRP A 565 29.84 81.36 -41.04
N ILE A 566 30.55 82.41 -40.64
CA ILE A 566 30.63 83.70 -41.32
C ILE A 566 32.09 84.13 -41.41
N CYS A 567 32.57 84.51 -42.59
CA CYS A 567 33.94 85.03 -42.74
C CYS A 567 33.98 86.54 -42.54
N HIS A 568 35.19 87.13 -42.47
CA HIS A 568 35.37 88.57 -42.33
C HIS A 568 34.83 89.40 -43.52
N LYS A 569 34.59 88.77 -44.69
CA LYS A 569 33.92 89.40 -45.85
C LYS A 569 32.38 89.29 -45.80
N GLY A 570 31.82 88.65 -44.75
CA GLY A 570 30.38 88.49 -44.58
C GLY A 570 29.76 87.28 -45.29
N HIS A 571 30.53 86.45 -46.00
CA HIS A 571 29.99 85.23 -46.60
C HIS A 571 29.57 84.24 -45.53
N GLU A 572 28.34 83.72 -45.64
CA GLU A 572 27.77 82.75 -44.71
C GLU A 572 27.62 81.38 -45.35
N TRP A 573 28.05 80.33 -44.66
CA TRP A 573 27.88 78.95 -45.15
C TRP A 573 27.72 77.96 -44.00
N SER A 574 27.12 76.80 -44.30
CA SER A 574 27.06 75.68 -43.35
C SER A 574 28.18 74.67 -43.65
N ALA A 575 28.89 74.22 -42.62
CA ALA A 575 29.91 73.19 -42.76
C ALA A 575 30.10 72.40 -41.47
N ARG A 576 30.55 71.13 -41.59
CA ARG A 576 30.88 70.29 -40.43
C ARG A 576 32.10 70.86 -39.70
N VAL A 577 32.05 70.95 -38.37
CA VAL A 577 33.18 71.44 -37.54
C VAL A 577 34.49 70.72 -37.89
N ALA A 578 34.45 69.40 -38.03
CA ALA A 578 35.61 68.59 -38.41
C ALA A 578 36.28 68.98 -39.73
N ARG A 579 35.53 69.52 -40.70
CA ARG A 579 36.07 69.97 -41.98
C ARG A 579 36.74 71.34 -41.90
N ARG A 580 36.37 72.14 -40.90
CA ARG A 580 36.87 73.51 -40.73
C ARG A 580 38.25 73.61 -40.11
N ARG A 581 38.81 72.47 -39.69
CA ARG A 581 40.23 72.34 -39.32
C ARG A 581 41.19 72.68 -40.48
N SER A 582 40.77 72.44 -41.73
CA SER A 582 41.60 72.67 -42.92
C SER A 582 40.90 73.51 -43.99
N LEU A 583 39.59 73.34 -44.19
CA LEU A 583 38.85 74.07 -45.23
C LEU A 583 38.49 75.48 -44.78
N ARG A 584 38.81 76.48 -45.62
CA ARG A 584 38.45 77.89 -45.47
C ARG A 584 37.06 78.19 -46.06
N CYS A 585 36.63 79.45 -46.00
CA CYS A 585 35.41 79.92 -46.65
C CYS A 585 35.41 79.53 -48.15
N PRO A 586 34.35 78.90 -48.68
CA PRO A 586 34.29 78.50 -50.09
C PRO A 586 34.32 79.72 -51.03
N ASP A 587 33.64 80.80 -50.67
CA ASP A 587 33.48 81.99 -51.52
C ASP A 587 34.62 83.01 -51.37
N CYS A 588 35.57 82.78 -50.45
CA CYS A 588 36.81 83.57 -50.38
C CYS A 588 37.96 82.95 -51.17
N LYS A 589 37.76 81.76 -51.75
CA LYS A 589 38.74 81.07 -52.61
C LYS A 589 38.58 81.41 -54.10
N LEU A 590 37.43 81.96 -54.46
CA LEU A 590 37.19 82.71 -55.70
C LEU A 590 37.59 84.17 -55.42
#